data_AF-M1EJD8-F1
#
_entry.id   AF-M1EJD8-F1
#
_cell.length_a   1.000
_cell.length_b   1.000
_cell.length_c   1.000
_cell.angle_alpha   90.00
_cell.angle_beta   90.00
_cell.angle_gamma   90.00
#
_symmetry.space_group_name_H-M   'P 1'
#
loop_
_entity.id
_entity.type
_entity.pdbx_description
1 polymer ?
#
loop_
_entity_poly.entity_id
_entity_poly.type
_entity_poly.pdbx_seq_one_letter_code
_entity_poly.pdbx_strand_id
1 'polypeptide(L)'
;LVHLTCTSSKTAREDLEPVVRKLFTPYTETEIENEEVEKPRLLWALYFNMRDSSDVSRNSYNDLPSNVYVCSGPDGGLGNDNAVKQAEILFQLICPNEDFCPPPPNPEDIIIDGDSLQPEASEFSVIPEANSETPKESTSLGNPEEDS
;
A
#
# COMPACT_ATOMS: atom_id res chain seq x y z
N LEU A 1 16.78 10.89 -8.80
CA LEU A 1 15.97 9.95 -9.60
C LEU A 1 15.08 10.78 -10.52
N VAL A 2 14.97 10.42 -11.80
CA VAL A 2 14.19 11.18 -12.80
C VAL A 2 13.19 10.24 -13.44
N HIS A 3 11.91 10.63 -13.45
CA HIS A 3 10.82 9.88 -14.07
C HIS A 3 10.34 10.61 -15.33
N LEU A 4 10.18 9.87 -16.42
CA LEU A 4 9.60 10.36 -17.65
C LEU A 4 8.38 9.51 -17.96
N THR A 5 7.26 10.18 -18.25
CA THR A 5 5.99 9.53 -18.55
C THR A 5 5.37 10.19 -19.78
N CYS A 6 4.81 9.39 -20.68
CA CYS A 6 4.01 9.86 -21.80
C CYS A 6 2.99 8.79 -22.20
N THR A 7 1.95 9.19 -22.92
CA THR A 7 1.09 8.24 -23.62
C THR A 7 1.91 7.49 -24.66
N SER A 8 1.89 6.16 -24.58
CA SER A 8 2.69 5.32 -25.46
C SER A 8 2.18 5.41 -26.91
N SER A 9 3.07 5.70 -27.84
CA SER A 9 2.83 5.53 -29.28
C SER A 9 3.44 4.23 -29.79
N LYS A 10 4.56 3.81 -29.20
CA LYS A 10 5.24 2.54 -29.47
C LYS A 10 5.77 1.93 -28.17
N THR A 11 7.02 1.44 -28.17
CA THR A 11 7.69 1.03 -26.94
C THR A 11 8.17 2.24 -26.15
N ALA A 12 8.19 2.14 -24.83
CA ALA A 12 8.62 3.23 -23.94
C ALA A 12 10.03 3.73 -24.28
N ARG A 13 10.91 2.84 -24.76
CA ARG A 13 12.25 3.23 -25.20
C ARG A 13 12.20 4.10 -26.46
N GLU A 14 11.45 3.70 -27.48
CA GLU A 14 11.34 4.48 -28.71
C GLU A 14 10.75 5.88 -28.46
N ASP A 15 9.79 5.96 -27.54
CA ASP A 15 9.09 7.21 -27.24
C ASP A 15 9.93 8.17 -26.36
N LEU A 16 10.72 7.64 -25.41
CA LEU A 16 11.40 8.47 -24.39
C LEU A 16 12.90 8.66 -24.61
N GLU A 17 13.59 7.73 -25.30
CA GLU A 17 15.04 7.81 -25.56
C GLU A 17 15.46 9.15 -26.21
N PRO A 18 14.72 9.75 -27.16
CA PRO A 18 15.08 11.06 -27.71
C PRO A 18 15.16 12.17 -26.65
N VAL A 19 14.28 12.14 -25.65
CA VAL A 19 14.27 13.11 -24.54
C VAL A 19 15.42 12.82 -23.59
N VAL A 20 15.68 11.55 -23.28
CA VAL A 20 16.80 11.14 -22.42
C VAL A 20 18.14 11.61 -23.00
N ARG A 21 18.39 11.44 -24.30
CA ARG A 21 19.62 11.92 -24.98
C ARG A 21 19.73 13.45 -25.02
N LYS A 22 18.60 14.15 -24.99
CA LYS A 22 18.60 15.60 -24.94
C LYS A 22 19.02 16.11 -23.56
N LEU A 23 18.60 15.42 -22.49
CA LEU A 23 18.81 15.84 -21.10
C LEU A 23 20.08 15.29 -20.46
N PHE A 24 20.56 14.11 -20.88
CA PHE A 24 21.64 13.39 -20.22
C PHE A 24 22.70 12.89 -21.19
N THR A 25 23.93 12.76 -20.70
CA THR A 25 25.03 12.07 -21.39
C THR A 25 25.24 10.70 -20.75
N PRO A 26 25.33 9.59 -21.50
CA PRO A 26 25.65 8.27 -20.95
C PRO A 26 26.93 8.31 -20.10
N TYR A 27 26.94 7.54 -19.01
CA TYR A 27 28.16 7.38 -18.23
C TYR A 27 29.20 6.55 -19.01
N THR A 28 30.39 7.09 -19.17
CA THR A 28 31.57 6.42 -19.73
C THR A 28 32.76 6.66 -18.79
N GLU A 29 33.48 5.61 -18.40
CA GLU A 29 34.60 5.71 -17.45
C GLU A 29 35.76 6.58 -17.98
N THR A 30 35.85 6.73 -19.31
CA THR A 30 36.94 7.41 -20.02
C THR A 30 36.84 8.93 -20.08
N GLU A 31 35.69 9.53 -19.71
CA GLU A 31 35.42 10.98 -19.88
C GLU A 31 35.48 11.78 -18.56
N ILE A 32 35.93 11.16 -17.47
CA ILE A 32 35.92 11.78 -16.13
C ILE A 32 36.97 12.89 -16.01
N GLU A 33 38.00 12.90 -16.87
CA GLU A 33 39.18 13.74 -16.66
C GLU A 33 39.19 15.08 -17.41
N ASN A 34 38.33 15.35 -18.41
CA ASN A 34 38.54 16.52 -19.30
C ASN A 34 37.32 17.22 -19.92
N GLU A 35 36.09 17.01 -19.45
CA GLU A 35 34.92 17.68 -20.06
C GLU A 35 34.27 18.73 -19.16
N GLU A 36 34.02 19.92 -19.74
CA GLU A 36 32.97 20.84 -19.26
C GLU A 36 31.62 20.12 -19.40
N VAL A 37 31.17 19.47 -18.32
CA VAL A 37 29.96 18.64 -18.34
C VAL A 37 28.72 19.52 -18.44
N GLU A 38 28.25 19.80 -19.66
CA GLU A 38 27.06 20.61 -19.92
C GLU A 38 25.75 19.89 -19.54
N LYS A 39 25.76 18.54 -19.55
CA LYS A 39 24.59 17.69 -19.22
C LYS A 39 24.92 16.67 -18.13
N PRO A 40 24.02 16.41 -17.16
CA PRO A 40 24.23 15.38 -16.15
C PRO A 40 24.42 13.97 -16.74
N ARG A 41 25.21 13.13 -16.04
CA ARG A 41 25.54 11.77 -16.48
C ARG A 41 24.41 10.77 -16.16
N LEU A 42 24.06 9.92 -17.13
CA LEU A 42 23.10 8.83 -16.97
C LEU A 42 23.81 7.57 -16.47
N LEU A 43 23.58 7.22 -15.20
CA LEU A 43 24.18 6.04 -14.56
C LEU A 43 23.40 4.76 -14.86
N TRP A 44 22.07 4.84 -14.90
CA TRP A 44 21.18 3.71 -15.13
C TRP A 44 19.84 4.19 -15.69
N ALA A 45 19.21 3.39 -16.55
CA ALA A 45 17.90 3.67 -17.12
C ALA A 45 17.06 2.40 -17.27
N LEU A 46 15.76 2.52 -17.01
CA LEU A 46 14.76 1.49 -17.25
C LEU A 46 13.64 2.08 -18.12
N TYR A 47 13.23 1.30 -19.11
CA TYR A 47 12.11 1.62 -19.99
C TYR A 47 11.10 0.49 -19.94
N PHE A 48 9.84 0.81 -19.71
CA PHE A 48 8.74 -0.16 -19.73
C PHE A 48 7.44 0.54 -20.11
N ASN A 49 6.54 -0.18 -20.76
CA ASN A 49 5.17 0.27 -20.99
C ASN A 49 4.28 -0.31 -19.88
N MET A 50 3.31 0.48 -19.41
CA MET A 50 2.27 0.03 -18.48
C MET A 50 0.92 0.06 -19.20
N ARG A 51 0.08 -0.94 -18.95
CA ARG A 51 -1.28 -0.96 -19.48
C ARG A 51 -2.11 0.12 -18.80
N ASP A 52 -2.65 1.03 -19.60
CA ASP A 52 -3.74 1.92 -19.17
C ASP A 52 -5.09 1.20 -19.34
N SER A 53 -5.89 1.18 -18.28
CA SER A 53 -7.22 0.58 -18.24
C SER A 53 -8.28 1.50 -17.62
N SER A 54 -7.94 2.78 -17.45
CA SER A 54 -8.75 3.79 -16.76
C SER A 54 -10.12 4.01 -17.39
N ASP A 55 -10.17 4.11 -18.73
CA ASP A 55 -11.40 4.40 -19.48
C ASP A 55 -12.16 3.13 -19.94
N VAL A 56 -11.91 1.97 -19.33
CA VAL A 56 -12.57 0.72 -19.73
C VAL A 56 -13.92 0.59 -19.03
N SER A 57 -15.01 0.55 -19.82
CA SER A 57 -16.36 0.35 -19.29
C SER A 57 -16.53 -1.06 -18.70
N ARG A 58 -17.33 -1.15 -17.63
CA ARG A 58 -17.79 -2.44 -17.07
C ARG A 58 -18.38 -3.37 -18.15
N ASN A 59 -19.11 -2.81 -19.10
CA ASN A 59 -19.78 -3.58 -20.17
C ASN A 59 -18.81 -4.20 -21.17
N SER A 60 -17.53 -3.83 -21.13
CA SER A 60 -16.48 -4.44 -21.95
C SER A 60 -15.97 -5.77 -21.36
N TYR A 61 -16.31 -6.09 -20.11
CA TYR A 61 -15.98 -7.35 -19.47
C TYR A 61 -17.13 -8.36 -19.66
N ASN A 62 -16.79 -9.58 -20.07
CA ASN A 62 -17.79 -10.63 -20.29
C ASN A 62 -18.28 -11.23 -18.96
N ASP A 63 -19.58 -11.54 -18.93
CA ASP A 63 -20.22 -12.36 -17.87
C ASP A 63 -20.01 -11.86 -16.43
N LEU A 64 -19.82 -10.55 -16.25
CA LEU A 64 -19.51 -9.98 -14.94
C LEU A 64 -20.78 -9.82 -14.08
N PRO A 65 -20.92 -10.54 -12.95
CA PRO A 65 -22.09 -10.44 -12.07
C PRO A 65 -22.23 -9.05 -11.46
N SER A 66 -23.46 -8.57 -11.25
CA SER A 66 -23.76 -7.18 -10.85
C SER A 66 -23.08 -6.71 -9.55
N ASN A 67 -22.74 -7.64 -8.65
CA ASN A 67 -22.07 -7.38 -7.38
C ASN A 67 -20.53 -7.53 -7.43
N VAL A 68 -19.95 -7.74 -8.60
CA VAL A 68 -18.49 -7.78 -8.80
C VAL A 68 -18.07 -6.45 -9.41
N TYR A 69 -17.25 -5.67 -8.73
CA TYR A 69 -16.80 -4.36 -9.19
C TYR A 69 -15.38 -4.45 -9.78
N VAL A 70 -15.06 -3.60 -10.76
CA VAL A 70 -13.75 -3.57 -11.43
C VAL A 70 -13.08 -2.22 -11.19
N CYS A 71 -11.82 -2.25 -10.78
CA CYS A 71 -10.97 -1.07 -10.69
C CYS A 71 -9.92 -1.09 -11.81
N SER A 72 -9.53 0.09 -12.27
CA SER A 72 -8.45 0.25 -13.24
C SER A 72 -7.10 0.30 -12.52
N GLY A 73 -6.03 0.07 -13.29
CA GLY A 73 -4.68 0.48 -12.88
C GLY A 73 -4.48 2.00 -12.96
N PRO A 74 -3.23 2.47 -12.83
CA PRO A 74 -2.87 3.87 -13.02
C PRO A 74 -3.24 4.37 -14.41
N ASP A 75 -3.71 5.61 -14.48
CA ASP A 75 -3.94 6.33 -15.73
C ASP A 75 -2.70 7.13 -16.16
N GLY A 76 -2.71 7.64 -17.41
CA GLY A 76 -1.66 8.50 -17.93
C GLY A 76 -1.65 9.95 -17.39
N GLY A 77 -2.55 10.29 -16.46
CA GLY A 77 -2.64 11.60 -15.84
C GLY A 77 -1.48 11.93 -14.89
N LEU A 78 -1.31 13.22 -14.59
CA LEU A 78 -0.32 13.68 -13.61
C LEU A 78 -0.80 13.48 -12.16
N GLY A 79 -2.11 13.57 -11.95
CA GLY A 79 -2.75 13.46 -10.64
C GLY A 79 -3.42 12.10 -10.43
N ASN A 80 -4.16 11.99 -9.32
CA ASN A 80 -4.88 10.75 -8.94
C ASN A 80 -6.40 10.88 -9.06
N ASP A 81 -6.89 11.88 -9.80
CA ASP A 81 -8.32 12.19 -9.91
C ASP A 81 -9.13 10.98 -10.37
N ASN A 82 -8.62 10.20 -11.33
CA ASN A 82 -9.30 9.01 -11.83
C ASN A 82 -9.46 7.95 -10.73
N ALA A 83 -8.40 7.68 -9.96
CA ALA A 83 -8.44 6.73 -8.86
C ALA A 83 -9.43 7.15 -7.77
N VAL A 84 -9.43 8.44 -7.39
CA VAL A 84 -10.36 8.97 -6.37
C VAL A 84 -11.80 8.90 -6.86
N LYS A 85 -12.08 9.35 -8.08
CA LYS A 85 -13.44 9.31 -8.67
C LYS A 85 -13.95 7.88 -8.80
N GLN A 86 -13.13 6.94 -9.25
CA GLN A 86 -13.52 5.53 -9.34
C GLN A 86 -13.85 4.96 -7.96
N ALA A 87 -13.02 5.23 -6.95
CA ALA A 87 -13.25 4.77 -5.59
C ALA A 87 -14.56 5.34 -5.01
N GLU A 88 -14.82 6.63 -5.21
CA GLU A 88 -16.05 7.29 -4.75
C GLU A 88 -17.30 6.70 -5.43
N ILE A 89 -17.26 6.50 -6.76
CA ILE A 89 -18.36 5.88 -7.51
C ILE A 89 -18.64 4.46 -6.98
N LEU A 90 -17.60 3.65 -6.78
CA LEU A 90 -17.76 2.30 -6.26
C LEU A 90 -18.29 2.29 -4.83
N PHE A 91 -17.80 3.19 -3.98
CA PHE A 91 -18.29 3.33 -2.62
C PHE A 91 -19.80 3.64 -2.59
N GLN A 92 -20.27 4.60 -3.39
CA GLN A 92 -21.70 4.94 -3.46
C GLN A 92 -22.58 3.80 -4.01
N LEU A 93 -22.01 2.92 -4.84
CA LEU A 93 -22.71 1.71 -5.31
C LEU A 93 -22.82 0.63 -4.23
N ILE A 94 -21.86 0.57 -3.30
CA ILE A 94 -21.78 -0.47 -2.26
C ILE A 94 -22.49 -0.01 -0.97
N CYS A 95 -22.27 1.24 -0.57
CA CYS A 95 -22.76 1.88 0.65
C CYS A 95 -23.58 3.13 0.28
N PRO A 96 -24.80 2.98 -0.24
CA PRO A 96 -25.59 4.12 -0.69
C PRO A 96 -25.99 5.00 0.50
N ASN A 97 -25.94 6.33 0.30
CA ASN A 97 -26.25 7.35 1.30
C ASN A 97 -25.25 7.46 2.47
N GLU A 98 -24.12 6.75 2.41
CA GLU A 98 -23.01 6.95 3.34
C GLU A 98 -22.05 8.03 2.83
N ASP A 99 -21.34 8.66 3.76
CA ASP A 99 -20.35 9.70 3.47
C ASP A 99 -19.03 9.06 3.00
N PHE A 100 -18.41 9.63 1.96
CA PHE A 100 -17.18 9.06 1.40
C PHE A 100 -15.95 9.46 2.22
N CYS A 101 -15.34 8.48 2.91
CA CYS A 101 -14.13 8.64 3.72
C CYS A 101 -14.22 9.79 4.77
N PRO A 102 -15.23 9.79 5.66
CA PRO A 102 -15.29 10.78 6.73
C PRO A 102 -14.07 10.63 7.65
N PRO A 103 -13.58 11.72 8.26
CA PRO A 103 -12.52 11.62 9.25
C PRO A 103 -13.00 10.73 10.41
N PRO A 104 -12.15 9.85 10.94
CA PRO A 104 -12.52 9.08 12.12
C PRO A 104 -12.85 10.03 13.28
N PRO A 105 -13.84 9.69 14.13
CA PRO A 105 -14.18 10.52 15.28
C PRO A 105 -12.96 10.63 16.21
N ASN A 106 -12.63 11.84 16.65
CA ASN A 106 -11.54 12.07 17.59
C ASN A 106 -11.98 11.60 19.00
N PRO A 107 -11.27 10.64 19.64
CA PRO A 107 -11.69 10.11 20.93
C PRO A 107 -11.71 11.18 22.04
N GLU A 108 -10.86 12.20 21.95
CA GLU A 108 -10.79 13.28 22.94
C GLU A 108 -11.99 14.23 22.90
N ASP A 109 -12.79 14.20 21.83
CA ASP A 109 -14.03 14.98 21.73
C ASP A 109 -15.18 14.35 22.55
N ILE A 110 -14.99 13.12 23.05
CA ILE A 110 -15.97 12.42 23.88
C ILE A 110 -15.82 12.90 25.32
N ILE A 111 -16.75 13.75 25.78
CA ILE A 111 -16.82 14.16 27.18
C ILE A 111 -17.38 13.00 28.00
N ILE A 112 -16.55 12.43 28.87
CA ILE A 112 -16.98 11.48 29.90
C ILE A 112 -17.39 12.29 31.12
N ASP A 113 -18.68 12.32 31.46
CA ASP A 113 -19.17 12.99 32.66
C ASP A 113 -18.57 12.33 33.91
N GLY A 114 -17.49 12.92 34.41
CA GLY A 114 -16.76 12.47 35.60
C GLY A 114 -17.49 12.69 36.93
N ASP A 115 -18.80 12.93 36.91
CA ASP A 115 -19.59 13.27 38.11
C ASP A 115 -20.86 12.41 38.29
N SER A 116 -21.05 11.37 37.49
CA SER A 116 -21.66 10.16 38.06
C SER A 116 -20.62 9.57 39.00
N LEU A 117 -20.74 9.90 40.29
CA LEU A 117 -20.35 9.03 41.39
C LEU A 117 -21.09 7.68 41.22
N GLN A 118 -20.75 6.91 40.18
CA GLN A 118 -20.80 5.47 40.34
C GLN A 118 -19.70 5.18 41.35
N PRO A 119 -20.02 4.51 42.48
CA PRO A 119 -18.95 3.94 43.27
C PRO A 119 -18.12 3.08 42.32
N GLU A 120 -16.81 3.14 42.47
CA GLU A 120 -15.83 2.19 41.93
C GLU A 120 -16.31 0.75 42.22
N ALA A 121 -17.26 0.26 41.43
CA ALA A 121 -17.57 -1.14 41.30
C ALA A 121 -16.64 -1.61 40.21
N SER A 122 -15.40 -1.85 40.63
CA SER A 122 -14.52 -2.90 40.13
C SER A 122 -15.10 -3.67 38.93
N GLU A 123 -14.85 -3.18 37.71
CA GLU A 123 -14.91 -3.99 36.50
C GLU A 123 -13.49 -4.37 36.08
N PHE A 124 -12.71 -4.84 37.06
CA PHE A 124 -11.55 -5.69 36.85
C PHE A 124 -11.61 -6.81 37.87
N SER A 125 -12.51 -7.77 37.63
CA SER A 125 -12.62 -9.14 38.18
C SER A 125 -13.98 -9.63 37.69
N VAL A 126 -14.12 -10.60 36.79
CA VAL A 126 -13.89 -12.01 37.05
C VAL A 126 -13.51 -12.70 35.72
N ILE A 127 -12.25 -13.08 35.57
CA ILE A 127 -11.91 -14.29 34.82
C ILE A 127 -12.37 -15.44 35.71
N PRO A 128 -13.21 -16.39 35.25
CA PRO A 128 -13.44 -17.59 36.01
C PRO A 128 -12.13 -18.40 35.97
N GLU A 129 -11.40 -18.44 37.09
CA GLU A 129 -10.39 -19.47 37.33
C GLU A 129 -11.08 -20.83 37.30
N ALA A 130 -11.08 -21.47 36.14
CA ALA A 130 -11.30 -22.89 36.00
C ALA A 130 -9.92 -23.57 36.04
N ASN A 131 -9.54 -24.02 37.24
CA ASN A 131 -8.55 -25.05 37.56
C ASN A 131 -7.38 -25.24 36.57
N SER A 132 -6.26 -24.57 36.83
CA SER A 132 -4.96 -25.11 36.44
C SER A 132 -4.32 -25.78 37.66
N GLU A 133 -4.57 -27.07 37.83
CA GLU A 133 -3.65 -27.91 38.59
C GLU A 133 -2.37 -28.04 37.77
N THR A 134 -1.33 -27.28 38.10
CA THR A 134 0.02 -27.53 37.59
C THR A 134 0.74 -28.46 38.58
N PRO A 135 1.23 -29.64 38.15
CA PRO A 135 1.93 -30.58 39.01
C PRO A 135 3.27 -29.99 39.49
N LYS A 136 3.58 -30.21 40.77
CA LYS A 136 4.89 -29.94 41.36
C LYS A 136 5.91 -30.93 40.78
N GLU A 137 6.72 -30.47 39.82
CA GLU A 137 7.92 -31.21 39.40
C GLU A 137 8.95 -31.12 40.53
N SER A 138 9.13 -32.24 41.22
CA SER A 138 10.10 -32.41 42.28
C SER A 138 11.40 -32.92 41.66
N THR A 139 12.46 -32.15 41.88
CA THR A 139 13.84 -32.57 41.59
C THR A 139 14.21 -33.70 42.55
N SER A 140 14.50 -34.90 42.04
CA SER A 140 15.36 -35.85 42.74
C SER A 140 16.23 -36.62 41.75
N LEU A 141 17.54 -36.56 42.00
CA LEU A 141 18.59 -37.30 41.32
C LEU A 141 18.36 -38.82 41.34
N GLY A 142 18.81 -39.50 40.28
CA GLY A 142 19.09 -40.93 40.29
C GLY A 142 19.55 -41.45 38.93
N ASN A 143 20.87 -41.43 38.66
CA ASN A 143 21.51 -42.39 37.74
C ASN A 143 21.41 -43.80 38.35
N PRO A 144 21.31 -44.89 37.55
CA PRO A 144 22.50 -45.53 36.94
C PRO A 144 22.24 -46.15 35.54
N GLU A 145 23.20 -46.08 34.62
CA GLU A 145 24.15 -47.15 34.19
C GLU A 145 23.74 -47.91 32.92
N GLU A 146 24.80 -48.31 32.21
CA GLU A 146 24.93 -48.96 30.92
C GLU A 146 24.20 -50.31 30.81
N ASP A 147 23.81 -50.72 29.61
CA ASP A 147 24.46 -51.85 28.92
C ASP A 147 23.81 -52.19 27.56
N SER A 148 24.70 -52.49 26.60
CA SER A 148 24.56 -53.31 25.36
C SER A 148 23.79 -52.77 24.15
#